data_AF-A0A843ERD1-F1
#
_entry.id   AF-A0A843ERD1-F1
#
_cell.length_a   1.000
_cell.length_b   1.000
_cell.length_c   1.000
_cell.angle_alpha   90.00
_cell.angle_beta   90.00
_cell.angle_gamma   90.00
#
_symmetry.space_group_name_H-M   'P 1'
#
loop_
_entity.id
_entity.type
_entity.pdbx_description
1 polymer ?
#
loop_
_entity_poly.entity_id
_entity_poly.type
_entity_poly.pdbx_seq_one_letter_code
_entity_poly.pdbx_strand_id
1 'polypeptide(L)'
;MKTLVTYFSASGVTKRVAEKVADALDADIFEIAPETPYTTADLDYMDKASRSTIEMNDKSFRPPIKETIDVSEYDTILIGFPVWWYTAPTIINTFIESIDIAGKTAIAFCTSGGTGISGC
;
A
#
# COMPACT_ATOMS: atom_id res chain seq x y z
N MET A 1 -0.18 9.89 21.36
CA MET A 1 -0.07 9.95 19.90
C MET A 1 -0.33 8.54 19.40
N LYS A 2 -1.47 8.30 18.74
CA LYS A 2 -1.85 6.96 18.26
C LYS A 2 -1.40 6.79 16.82
N THR A 3 -0.73 5.68 16.54
CA THR A 3 -0.15 5.38 15.22
C THR A 3 -0.85 4.19 14.60
N LEU A 4 -1.18 4.30 13.31
CA LEU A 4 -1.66 3.21 12.48
C LEU A 4 -0.62 2.88 11.41
N VAL A 5 -0.24 1.63 11.28
CA VAL A 5 0.56 1.12 10.18
C VAL A 5 -0.36 0.44 9.17
N THR A 6 -0.57 1.06 8.02
CA THR A 6 -1.28 0.43 6.90
C THR A 6 -0.31 -0.10 5.87
N TYR A 7 -0.66 -1.17 5.18
CA TYR A 7 0.18 -1.70 4.12
C TYR A 7 -0.57 -2.47 3.04
N PHE A 8 -0.09 -2.40 1.81
CA PHE A 8 -0.41 -3.37 0.76
C PHE A 8 0.79 -4.31 0.54
N SER A 9 0.56 -5.61 0.38
CA SER A 9 1.63 -6.56 0.05
C SER A 9 1.16 -7.71 -0.82
N ALA A 10 1.61 -7.76 -2.08
CA ALA A 10 1.24 -8.84 -2.99
C ALA A 10 2.01 -10.15 -2.75
N SER A 11 3.27 -10.08 -2.32
CA SER A 11 4.15 -11.25 -2.10
C SER A 11 4.61 -11.42 -0.64
N GLY A 12 4.06 -10.60 0.27
CA GLY A 12 4.33 -10.67 1.71
C GLY A 12 5.64 -10.01 2.17
N VAL A 13 6.47 -9.44 1.29
CA VAL A 13 7.69 -8.72 1.70
C VAL A 13 7.34 -7.47 2.52
N THR A 14 6.48 -6.62 1.98
CA THR A 14 6.01 -5.40 2.65
C THR A 14 5.25 -5.73 3.93
N LYS A 15 4.45 -6.81 3.95
CA LYS A 15 3.76 -7.29 5.15
C LYS A 15 4.73 -7.53 6.31
N ARG A 16 5.80 -8.30 6.07
CA ARG A 16 6.82 -8.56 7.10
C ARG A 16 7.53 -7.29 7.60
N VAL A 17 7.66 -6.28 6.75
CA VAL A 17 8.22 -4.98 7.16
C VAL A 17 7.19 -4.19 7.96
N ALA A 18 5.93 -4.16 7.54
CA ALA A 18 4.84 -3.49 8.25
C ALA A 18 4.63 -4.07 9.64
N GLU A 19 4.65 -5.40 9.79
CA GLU A 19 4.59 -6.10 11.08
C GLU A 19 5.74 -5.66 12.00
N LYS A 20 6.99 -5.63 11.50
CA LYS A 20 8.13 -5.15 12.28
C LYS A 20 8.03 -3.68 12.68
N VAL A 21 7.49 -2.84 11.80
CA VAL A 21 7.28 -1.41 12.08
C VAL A 21 6.19 -1.23 13.14
N ALA A 22 5.08 -1.96 13.02
CA ALA A 22 4.00 -1.95 14.00
C ALA A 22 4.50 -2.41 15.38
N ASP A 23 5.22 -3.52 15.43
CA ASP A 23 5.82 -4.05 16.65
C ASP A 23 6.80 -3.05 17.31
N ALA A 24 7.64 -2.39 16.50
CA ALA A 24 8.64 -1.44 17.00
C ALA A 24 8.01 -0.13 17.53
N LEU A 25 6.82 0.22 17.04
CA LEU A 25 6.11 1.45 17.41
C LEU A 25 4.97 1.20 18.42
N ASP A 26 4.70 -0.05 18.79
CA ASP A 26 3.50 -0.46 19.55
C ASP A 26 2.22 0.12 18.90
N ALA A 27 2.12 -0.06 17.58
CA ALA A 27 1.10 0.55 16.73
C ALA A 27 0.07 -0.48 16.23
N ASP A 28 -1.14 -0.02 15.98
CA ASP A 28 -2.15 -0.82 15.28
C ASP A 28 -1.72 -1.08 13.84
N ILE A 29 -2.15 -2.20 13.26
CA ILE A 29 -1.81 -2.58 11.89
C ILE A 29 -3.05 -2.91 11.07
N PHE A 30 -3.09 -2.44 9.83
CA PHE A 30 -4.19 -2.68 8.90
C PHE A 30 -3.68 -3.08 7.50
N GLU A 31 -4.17 -4.20 6.99
CA GLU A 31 -3.83 -4.65 5.63
C GLU A 31 -4.80 -4.04 4.62
N ILE A 32 -4.25 -3.30 3.64
CA ILE A 32 -4.95 -2.79 2.46
C ILE A 32 -5.13 -3.97 1.49
N ALA A 33 -6.04 -4.87 1.82
CA ALA A 33 -6.30 -6.07 1.04
C ALA A 33 -7.16 -5.72 -0.20
N PRO A 34 -6.77 -6.11 -1.42
CA PRO A 34 -7.65 -5.99 -2.58
C PRO A 34 -8.86 -6.92 -2.44
N GLU A 35 -10.01 -6.51 -2.99
CA GLU A 35 -11.19 -7.37 -3.06
C GLU A 35 -10.91 -8.65 -3.86
N THR A 36 -10.13 -8.53 -4.94
CA THR A 36 -9.59 -9.65 -5.72
C THR A 36 -8.08 -9.77 -5.51
N PRO A 37 -7.58 -10.81 -4.82
CA PRO A 37 -6.16 -11.04 -4.61
C PRO A 37 -5.33 -11.07 -5.91
N TYR A 38 -4.12 -10.53 -5.88
CA TYR A 38 -3.20 -10.63 -7.02
C TYR A 38 -2.61 -12.03 -7.14
N THR A 39 -2.73 -12.62 -8.32
CA THR A 39 -2.09 -13.89 -8.66
C THR A 39 -0.65 -13.68 -9.15
N THR A 40 0.12 -14.76 -9.26
CA THR A 40 1.46 -14.69 -9.87
C THR A 40 1.42 -14.19 -11.31
N ALA A 41 0.39 -14.55 -12.08
CA ALA A 41 0.22 -14.07 -13.46
C ALA A 41 -0.12 -12.57 -13.51
N ASP A 42 -0.91 -12.07 -12.57
CA ASP A 42 -1.22 -10.65 -12.46
C ASP A 42 0.03 -9.79 -12.18
N LEU A 43 1.00 -10.36 -11.48
CA LEU A 43 2.25 -9.71 -11.06
C LEU A 43 3.40 -9.88 -12.06
N ASP A 44 3.16 -10.51 -13.22
CA ASP A 44 4.17 -10.63 -14.26
C ASP A 44 4.40 -9.26 -14.93
N TYR A 45 5.45 -8.57 -14.48
CA TYR A 45 5.83 -7.26 -15.00
C TYR A 45 6.44 -7.31 -16.42
N MET A 46 6.76 -8.50 -16.93
CA MET A 46 7.24 -8.68 -18.31
C MET A 46 6.07 -8.82 -19.29
N ASP A 47 4.90 -9.24 -18.79
CA ASP A 47 3.67 -9.30 -19.57
C ASP A 47 2.94 -7.94 -19.56
N LYS A 48 2.79 -7.34 -20.73
CA LYS A 48 2.07 -6.08 -20.91
C LYS A 48 0.56 -6.20 -20.73
N ALA A 49 0.04 -7.43 -20.79
CA ALA A 49 -1.37 -7.75 -20.56
C ALA A 49 -1.64 -8.19 -19.11
N SER A 50 -0.62 -8.30 -18.25
CA SER A 50 -0.84 -8.63 -16.85
C SER A 50 -1.64 -7.52 -16.17
N ARG A 51 -2.45 -7.91 -15.18
CA ARG A 51 -3.28 -6.98 -14.41
C ARG A 51 -2.46 -5.85 -13.82
N SER A 52 -1.32 -6.14 -13.18
CA SER A 52 -0.46 -5.09 -12.60
C SER A 52 0.06 -4.11 -13.65
N THR A 53 0.43 -4.57 -14.85
CA THR A 53 0.85 -3.67 -15.93
C THR A 53 -0.29 -2.80 -16.44
N ILE A 54 -1.49 -3.36 -16.60
CA ILE A 54 -2.68 -2.61 -17.04
C ILE A 54 -3.03 -1.54 -16.00
N GLU A 55 -3.14 -1.93 -14.73
CA GLU A 55 -3.50 -1.03 -13.62
C GLU A 55 -2.47 0.10 -13.46
N MET A 56 -1.18 -0.17 -13.64
CA MET A 56 -0.13 0.84 -13.46
C MET A 56 0.05 1.77 -14.67
N ASN A 57 -0.42 1.36 -15.85
CA ASN A 57 -0.47 2.24 -17.03
C ASN A 57 -1.67 3.21 -16.97
N ASP A 58 -2.77 2.83 -16.31
CA ASP A 58 -3.91 3.70 -16.07
C ASP A 58 -3.86 4.34 -14.67
N LYS A 59 -3.32 5.57 -14.60
CA LYS A 59 -3.22 6.33 -13.34
C LYS A 59 -4.57 6.66 -12.69
N SER A 60 -5.67 6.58 -13.43
CA SER A 60 -7.01 6.81 -12.91
C SER A 60 -7.63 5.55 -12.30
N PHE A 61 -7.04 4.38 -12.54
CA PHE A 61 -7.56 3.13 -12.03
C PHE A 61 -7.50 3.10 -10.50
N ARG A 62 -8.56 2.56 -9.90
CA ARG A 62 -8.71 2.41 -8.44
C ARG A 62 -9.12 0.98 -8.14
N PRO A 63 -8.17 0.05 -7.94
CA PRO A 63 -8.50 -1.32 -7.57
C PRO A 63 -9.36 -1.33 -6.29
N PRO A 64 -10.48 -2.06 -6.24
CA PRO A 64 -11.32 -2.11 -5.05
C PRO A 64 -10.61 -2.80 -3.89
N ILE A 65 -10.79 -2.24 -2.69
CA ILE A 65 -10.28 -2.81 -1.43
C ILE A 65 -11.38 -3.60 -0.73
N LYS A 66 -11.00 -4.67 -0.04
CA LYS A 66 -11.93 -5.60 0.59
C LYS A 66 -12.66 -4.97 1.79
N GLU A 67 -11.95 -4.15 2.56
CA GLU A 67 -12.42 -3.58 3.82
C GLU A 67 -11.90 -2.13 3.95
N THR A 68 -12.66 -1.28 4.65
CA THR A 68 -12.25 0.08 5.03
C THR A 68 -11.97 0.15 6.53
N ILE A 69 -11.31 1.23 6.95
CA ILE A 69 -10.97 1.48 8.36
C ILE A 69 -11.32 2.93 8.71
N ASP A 70 -11.92 3.15 9.89
CA ASP A 70 -12.03 4.49 10.45
C ASP A 70 -10.67 4.90 11.04
N VAL A 71 -10.13 6.02 10.57
CA VAL A 71 -8.84 6.54 11.01
C VAL A 71 -8.96 7.72 11.97
N SER A 72 -10.17 8.06 12.42
CA SER A 72 -10.47 9.25 13.22
C SER A 72 -9.60 9.36 14.48
N GLU A 73 -9.37 8.25 15.18
CA GLU A 73 -8.59 8.16 16.42
C GLU A 73 -7.06 8.20 16.27
N TYR A 74 -6.55 8.12 15.04
CA TYR A 74 -5.10 8.09 14.80
C TYR A 74 -4.54 9.47 14.48
N ASP A 75 -3.39 9.78 15.05
CA ASP A 75 -2.64 11.01 14.80
C ASP A 75 -1.65 10.84 13.64
N THR A 76 -1.10 9.62 13.50
CA THR A 76 -0.10 9.28 12.47
C THR A 76 -0.52 8.02 11.73
N ILE A 77 -0.42 8.05 10.40
CA ILE A 77 -0.72 6.95 9.51
C ILE A 77 0.53 6.65 8.67
N LEU A 78 1.13 5.48 8.89
CA LEU A 78 2.20 4.97 8.04
C LEU A 78 1.58 4.16 6.90
N ILE A 79 2.00 4.38 5.65
CA ILE A 79 1.45 3.74 4.46
C ILE A 79 2.57 2.97 3.75
N GLY A 80 2.49 1.64 3.82
CA GLY A 80 3.48 0.70 3.29
C GLY A 80 3.09 0.09 1.96
N PHE A 81 4.01 0.04 1.00
CA PHE A 81 3.76 -0.63 -0.28
C PHE A 81 5.02 -1.19 -0.96
N PRO A 82 4.90 -2.22 -1.82
CA PRO A 82 5.94 -2.53 -2.79
C PRO A 82 6.02 -1.45 -3.85
N VAL A 83 7.22 -1.11 -4.31
CA VAL A 83 7.39 -0.22 -5.48
C VAL A 83 7.00 -0.98 -6.74
N TRP A 84 5.99 -0.50 -7.47
CA TRP A 84 5.59 -1.00 -8.77
C TRP A 84 5.86 0.08 -9.83
N TRP A 85 6.58 -0.27 -10.89
CA TRP A 85 6.90 0.65 -11.99
C TRP A 85 7.35 2.05 -11.52
N TYR A 86 8.24 2.09 -10.52
CA TYR A 86 8.80 3.31 -9.94
C TYR A 86 7.76 4.22 -9.27
N THR A 87 6.67 3.68 -8.73
CA THR A 87 5.74 4.44 -7.89
C THR A 87 4.91 3.51 -6.98
N ALA A 88 3.96 4.07 -6.23
CA ALA A 88 3.03 3.30 -5.41
C ALA A 88 2.00 2.56 -6.28
N PRO A 89 1.62 1.31 -5.94
CA PRO A 89 0.51 0.62 -6.59
C PRO A 89 -0.79 1.41 -6.47
N THR A 90 -1.62 1.45 -7.51
CA THR A 90 -2.82 2.31 -7.56
C THR A 90 -3.87 1.98 -6.48
N ILE A 91 -3.82 0.78 -5.88
CA ILE A 91 -4.63 0.44 -4.70
C ILE A 91 -4.33 1.35 -3.49
N ILE A 92 -3.14 1.94 -3.42
CA ILE A 92 -2.79 2.94 -2.41
C ILE A 92 -3.59 4.24 -2.63
N ASN A 93 -3.85 4.62 -3.89
CA ASN A 93 -4.76 5.73 -4.17
C ASN A 93 -6.18 5.41 -3.71
N THR A 94 -6.69 4.19 -3.96
CA THR A 94 -8.01 3.77 -3.44
C THR A 94 -8.07 3.92 -1.92
N PHE A 95 -7.04 3.47 -1.21
CA PHE A 95 -6.98 3.58 0.24
C PHE A 95 -6.97 5.03 0.72
N ILE A 96 -6.08 5.87 0.19
CA ILE A 96 -5.98 7.29 0.61
C ILE A 96 -7.28 8.04 0.33
N GLU A 97 -7.93 7.79 -0.81
CA GLU A 97 -9.22 8.41 -1.17
C GLU A 97 -10.38 7.90 -0.31
N SER A 98 -10.21 6.78 0.39
CA SER A 98 -11.23 6.19 1.28
C SER A 98 -11.16 6.68 2.74
N ILE A 99 -10.13 7.43 3.11
CA ILE A 99 -9.90 7.88 4.50
C ILE A 99 -9.73 9.40 4.58
N ASP A 100 -10.06 9.98 5.74
CA ASP A 100 -9.79 11.39 6.03
C ASP A 100 -8.43 11.56 6.74
N ILE A 101 -7.47 12.14 6.03
CA ILE A 101 -6.11 12.43 6.54
C ILE A 101 -5.93 13.88 7.00
N ALA A 102 -6.98 14.71 6.98
CA ALA A 102 -6.87 16.11 7.38
C ALA A 102 -6.40 16.24 8.84
N GLY A 103 -5.35 17.03 9.04
CA GLY A 103 -4.76 17.25 10.37
C GLY A 103 -3.96 16.07 10.93
N LYS A 104 -3.77 14.99 10.15
CA LYS A 104 -2.99 13.81 10.53
C LYS A 104 -1.60 13.85 9.88
N THR A 105 -0.63 13.15 10.48
CA THR A 105 0.69 12.94 9.88
C THR A 105 0.65 11.69 9.01
N ALA A 106 0.89 11.82 7.71
CA ALA A 106 0.97 10.68 6.78
C ALA A 106 2.43 10.41 6.39
N ILE A 107 2.91 9.17 6.55
CA ILE A 107 4.30 8.78 6.29
C ILE A 107 4.31 7.57 5.35
N ALA A 108 4.94 7.69 4.18
CA ALA A 108 5.11 6.56 3.28
C ALA A 108 6.37 5.76 3.63
N PHE A 109 6.29 4.43 3.49
CA PHE A 109 7.47 3.56 3.44
C PHE A 109 7.28 2.52 2.32
N CYS A 110 8.39 2.03 1.78
CA CYS A 110 8.31 1.06 0.69
C CYS A 110 9.36 -0.04 0.77
N THR A 111 9.07 -1.15 0.11
CA THR A 111 10.02 -2.21 -0.21
C THR A 111 10.19 -2.30 -1.72
N SER A 112 11.37 -2.61 -2.23
CA SER A 112 11.61 -2.72 -3.67
C SER A 112 12.64 -3.80 -4.00
N GLY A 113 12.78 -4.13 -5.28
CA GLY A 113 13.87 -4.97 -5.79
C GLY A 113 15.19 -4.23 -6.00
N GLY A 114 15.31 -2.97 -5.59
CA GLY A 114 16.52 -2.15 -5.77
C GLY A 114 16.28 -0.64 -5.97
N THR A 115 15.06 -0.23 -6.31
CA THR A 115 14.68 1.19 -6.46
C THR A 115 14.48 1.86 -5.09
N GLY A 116 15.16 2.97 -4.83
CA GLY A 116 14.95 3.75 -3.61
C GLY A 116 13.61 4.52 -3.62
N ILE A 117 13.07 4.84 -2.43
CA ILE A 117 11.80 5.58 -2.29
C ILE A 117 11.83 6.98 -2.93
N SER A 118 13.01 7.59 -3.06
CA SER A 118 13.18 8.89 -3.73
C SER A 118 12.93 8.84 -5.24
N GLY A 119 12.88 7.64 -5.82
CA GLY A 119 12.50 7.43 -7.22
C GLY A 119 11.05 7.01 -7.41
N CYS A 120 10.22 7.07 -6.37
CA CYS A 120 8.80 6.72 -6.37
C CYS A 120 7.88 7.93 -6.50
#